data_AF-A0A3L6PQ40-F1
#
_entry.id   AF-A0A3L6PQ40-F1
#
_cell.length_a   1.000
_cell.length_b   1.000
_cell.length_c   1.000
_cell.angle_alpha   90.00
_cell.angle_beta   90.00
_cell.angle_gamma   90.00
#
_symmetry.space_group_name_H-M   'P 1'
#
loop_
_entity.id
_entity.type
_entity.pdbx_description
1 polymer ?
#
loop_
_entity_poly.entity_id
_entity_poly.type
_entity_poly.pdbx_seq_one_letter_code
_entity_poly.pdbx_strand_id
1 'polypeptide(L)'
;MHGLRTLQLFSNILTNMGLETILDNCSHLESLDIRHCFNVDMDETLLLKCARIKTLRLPDDPTDDYDLEVQSPIRTYVRREEYYMCYSDCCYNRYEDSEDSGDGSDFYGEPSRYESDLDKYEKMLPLSMRTFLR
;
A
#
# COMPACT_ATOMS: atom_id res chain seq x y z
N MET A 1 0.92 -14.65 24.33
CA MET A 1 1.61 -15.36 23.22
C MET A 1 2.99 -15.79 23.72
N HIS A 2 3.19 -17.04 24.10
CA HIS A 2 4.37 -17.44 24.92
C HIS A 2 5.65 -17.77 24.15
N GLY A 3 5.72 -17.48 22.85
CA GLY A 3 6.88 -17.86 22.02
C GLY A 3 7.24 -16.89 20.90
N LEU A 4 6.60 -15.73 20.82
CA LEU A 4 6.93 -14.75 19.79
C LEU A 4 8.29 -14.12 20.12
N ARG A 5 9.27 -14.35 19.25
CA ARG A 5 10.64 -13.82 19.37
C ARG A 5 10.93 -12.71 18.38
N THR A 6 10.27 -12.73 17.23
CA THR A 6 10.48 -11.75 16.17
C THR A 6 9.13 -11.24 15.73
N LEU A 7 8.99 -9.91 15.65
CA LEU A 7 7.83 -9.24 15.12
C LEU A 7 8.28 -8.19 14.11
N GLN A 8 7.71 -8.24 12.91
CA GLN A 8 7.97 -7.26 11.87
C GLN A 8 6.62 -6.70 11.41
N LEU A 9 6.49 -5.38 11.47
CA LEU A 9 5.34 -4.61 11.06
C LEU A 9 5.86 -3.48 10.17
N PHE A 10 5.34 -3.41 8.95
CA PHE A 10 5.81 -2.45 7.96
C PHE A 10 4.64 -1.63 7.44
N SER A 11 4.80 -0.30 7.39
CA SER A 11 3.76 0.64 6.96
C SER A 11 2.39 0.37 7.62
N ASN A 12 2.40 -0.05 8.89
CA ASN A 12 1.20 -0.36 9.64
C ASN A 12 0.70 0.89 10.37
N ILE A 13 -0.61 1.02 10.53
CA ILE A 13 -1.25 2.05 11.35
C ILE A 13 -1.16 1.66 12.83
N LEU A 14 0.05 1.32 13.29
CA LEU A 14 0.32 0.92 14.65
C LEU A 14 0.29 2.15 15.56
N THR A 15 -0.42 2.05 16.68
CA THR A 15 -0.47 3.12 17.69
C THR A 15 0.44 2.78 18.86
N ASN A 16 0.85 3.79 19.64
CA ASN A 16 1.62 3.61 20.88
C ASN A 16 0.95 2.58 21.83
N MET A 17 -0.37 2.69 22.02
CA MET A 17 -1.14 1.75 22.84
C MET A 17 -1.08 0.30 22.32
N GLY A 18 -1.16 0.14 20.99
CA GLY A 18 -1.03 -1.16 20.35
C GLY A 18 0.36 -1.76 20.55
N LEU A 19 1.40 -0.95 20.36
CA LEU A 19 2.79 -1.37 20.57
C LEU A 19 3.05 -1.75 22.04
N GLU A 20 2.59 -0.95 22.99
CA GLU A 20 2.70 -1.29 24.42
C GLU A 20 2.01 -2.62 24.74
N THR A 21 0.81 -2.82 24.22
CA THR A 21 0.06 -4.06 24.43
C THR A 21 0.84 -5.27 23.89
N ILE A 22 1.49 -5.13 22.73
CA ILE A 22 2.34 -6.19 22.16
C ILE A 22 3.53 -6.46 23.07
N LEU A 23 4.24 -5.43 23.50
CA LEU A 23 5.42 -5.55 24.36
C LEU A 23 5.09 -6.18 25.72
N ASP A 24 3.93 -5.83 26.29
CA ASP A 24 3.48 -6.36 27.59
C ASP A 24 3.07 -7.84 27.49
N ASN A 25 2.48 -8.25 26.35
CA ASN A 25 2.04 -9.63 26.12
C ASN A 25 3.14 -10.56 25.54
N CYS A 26 4.24 -10.00 25.04
CA CYS A 26 5.33 -10.73 24.38
C CYS A 26 6.65 -10.60 25.16
N SER A 27 6.74 -11.28 26.30
CA SER A 27 7.92 -11.23 27.18
C SER A 27 9.22 -11.77 26.56
N HIS A 28 9.13 -12.57 25.50
CA HIS A 28 10.28 -13.19 24.82
C HIS A 28 10.63 -12.55 23.48
N LEU A 29 10.08 -11.36 23.19
CA LEU A 29 10.38 -10.65 21.96
C LEU A 29 11.85 -10.21 21.96
N GLU A 30 12.64 -10.78 21.04
CA GLU A 30 14.06 -10.50 20.85
C GLU A 30 14.28 -9.49 19.71
N SER A 31 13.36 -9.44 18.74
CA SER A 31 13.44 -8.60 17.55
C SER A 31 12.10 -7.91 17.25
N LEU A 32 12.16 -6.60 17.04
CA LEU A 32 11.03 -5.76 16.66
C LEU A 32 11.43 -4.85 15.51
N ASP A 33 10.67 -4.94 14.42
CA ASP A 33 10.77 -4.04 13.27
C ASP A 33 9.44 -3.32 13.08
N ILE A 34 9.46 -1.99 13.17
CA ILE A 34 8.28 -1.12 13.02
C ILE A 34 8.53 -0.01 11.98
N ARG A 35 9.37 -0.28 10.98
CA ARG A 35 9.66 0.70 9.92
C ARG A 35 8.40 1.15 9.18
N HIS A 36 8.36 2.42 8.82
CA HIS A 36 7.19 3.10 8.24
C HIS A 36 5.92 3.08 9.12
N CYS A 37 5.99 2.71 10.40
CA CYS A 37 4.88 2.85 11.34
C CYS A 37 4.87 4.24 11.97
N PHE A 38 4.60 5.28 11.17
CA PHE A 38 4.73 6.70 11.55
C PHE A 38 3.73 7.19 12.59
N ASN A 39 2.75 6.37 12.97
CA ASN A 39 1.79 6.65 14.03
C ASN A 39 2.34 6.33 15.43
N VAL A 40 3.52 5.71 15.51
CA VAL A 40 4.21 5.40 16.76
C VAL A 40 5.16 6.54 17.10
N ASP A 41 5.00 7.12 18.29
CA ASP A 41 5.95 8.07 18.87
C ASP A 41 6.82 7.33 19.89
N MET A 42 8.14 7.37 19.69
CA MET A 42 9.09 6.62 20.52
C MET A 42 9.49 7.43 21.75
N ASP A 43 8.51 7.61 22.64
CA ASP A 43 8.68 8.27 23.93
C ASP A 43 9.64 7.50 24.84
N GLU A 44 10.16 8.17 25.88
CA GLU A 44 11.09 7.58 26.86
C GLU A 44 10.53 6.28 27.49
N THR A 45 9.22 6.23 27.73
CA THR A 45 8.53 5.05 28.28
C THR A 45 8.58 3.85 27.34
N LEU A 46 8.30 4.07 26.05
CA LEU A 46 8.34 3.03 25.02
C LEU A 46 9.77 2.56 24.75
N LEU A 47 10.72 3.50 24.72
CA LEU A 47 12.15 3.19 24.61
C LEU A 47 12.62 2.29 25.77
N LEU A 48 12.21 2.59 27.00
CA LEU A 48 12.51 1.74 28.17
C LEU A 48 11.88 0.35 28.06
N LYS A 49 10.66 0.22 27.54
CA LYS A 49 10.04 -1.09 27.29
C LYS A 49 10.79 -1.89 26.21
N CYS A 50 11.26 -1.20 25.17
CA CYS A 50 12.05 -1.77 24.08
C CYS A 50 13.51 -2.08 24.46
N ALA A 51 14.02 -1.61 25.59
CA ALA A 51 15.42 -1.83 26.00
C ALA A 51 15.80 -3.31 26.17
N ARG A 52 14.82 -4.21 26.34
CA ARG A 52 15.04 -5.67 26.39
C ARG A 52 15.23 -6.32 25.01
N ILE A 53 14.86 -5.62 23.95
CA ILE A 53 14.85 -6.12 22.58
C ILE A 53 16.27 -5.98 22.02
N LYS A 54 16.79 -7.05 21.41
CA LYS A 54 18.16 -7.06 20.89
C LYS A 54 18.27 -6.32 19.56
N THR A 55 17.26 -6.46 18.71
CA THR A 55 17.20 -5.83 17.39
C THR A 55 15.92 -5.03 17.27
N LEU A 56 16.07 -3.70 17.34
CA LEU A 56 14.98 -2.74 17.19
C LEU A 56 15.20 -1.96 15.90
N ARG A 57 14.18 -1.90 15.04
CA ARG A 57 14.13 -1.00 13.87
C ARG A 57 12.98 -0.02 14.06
N LEU A 58 13.30 1.26 14.03
CA LEU A 58 12.38 2.36 14.29
C LEU A 58 11.60 2.77 13.03
N PRO A 59 10.51 3.55 13.17
CA PRO A 59 9.70 3.98 12.03
C PRO A 59 10.49 4.68 10.92
N ASP A 60 11.48 5.48 11.30
CA ASP A 60 12.30 6.28 10.37
C ASP A 60 13.58 5.58 9.89
N ASP A 61 13.85 4.36 10.36
CA ASP A 61 15.05 3.63 9.93
C ASP A 61 14.97 3.30 8.43
N PRO A 62 16.12 3.38 7.71
CA PRO A 62 16.15 3.08 6.30
C PRO A 62 15.76 1.63 6.03
N THR A 63 15.25 1.41 4.81
CA THR A 63 14.73 0.12 4.34
C THR A 63 15.58 -0.47 3.23
N ASP A 64 16.83 0.01 3.11
CA ASP A 64 17.82 -0.37 2.11
C ASP A 64 18.22 -1.86 2.17
N ASP A 65 17.94 -2.54 3.28
CA ASP A 65 18.14 -3.99 3.46
C ASP A 65 17.01 -4.84 2.84
N TYR A 66 15.92 -4.21 2.42
CA TYR A 66 14.87 -4.87 1.66
C TYR A 66 15.09 -4.65 0.16
N ASP A 67 15.12 -5.75 -0.60
CA ASP A 67 15.03 -5.73 -2.08
C ASP A 67 13.59 -5.41 -2.56
N LEU A 68 12.87 -4.54 -1.84
CA LEU A 68 11.51 -4.13 -2.17
C LEU A 68 11.57 -2.76 -2.83
N GLU A 69 11.25 -2.70 -4.12
CA GLU A 69 11.11 -1.44 -4.84
C GLU A 69 9.90 -0.66 -4.31
N VAL A 70 10.12 0.22 -3.33
CA VAL A 70 9.07 1.12 -2.81
C VAL A 70 8.71 2.12 -3.90
N GLN A 71 7.62 1.86 -4.62
CA GLN A 71 7.09 2.81 -5.58
C GLN A 71 6.59 4.07 -4.86
N SER A 72 6.75 5.21 -5.52
CA SER A 72 6.22 6.48 -4.99
C SER A 72 4.71 6.34 -4.77
N PRO A 73 4.16 6.83 -3.64
CA PRO A 73 2.74 6.68 -3.33
C PRO A 73 1.90 7.28 -4.46
N ILE A 74 1.02 6.47 -5.04
CA ILE A 74 0.07 6.93 -6.06
C ILE A 74 -0.91 7.87 -5.36
N ARG A 75 -0.75 9.18 -5.55
CA ARG A 75 -1.74 10.18 -5.12
C ARG A 75 -2.95 10.12 -6.05
N THR A 76 -3.85 9.15 -5.86
CA THR A 76 -5.18 9.24 -6.46
C THR A 76 -5.93 10.38 -5.79
N TYR A 77 -6.21 11.46 -6.52
CA TYR A 77 -6.99 12.59 -6.05
C TYR A 77 -8.46 12.15 -5.94
N VAL A 78 -8.83 11.49 -4.84
CA VAL A 78 -10.22 11.08 -4.59
C VAL A 78 -11.01 12.32 -4.19
N ARG A 79 -12.03 12.66 -4.98
CA ARG A 79 -13.01 13.70 -4.62
C ARG A 79 -13.68 13.29 -3.31
N ARG A 80 -13.85 14.27 -2.41
CA ARG A 80 -14.14 14.16 -0.96
C ARG A 80 -15.41 13.38 -0.51
N GLU A 81 -15.99 12.48 -1.29
CA GLU A 81 -17.24 11.80 -0.92
C GLU A 81 -17.16 10.28 -0.76
N GLU A 82 -16.07 9.59 -1.11
CA GLU A 82 -15.99 8.13 -0.93
C GLU A 82 -14.72 7.71 -0.16
N TYR A 83 -14.89 7.52 1.15
CA TYR A 83 -13.88 7.05 2.08
C TYR A 83 -13.80 5.51 2.04
N TYR A 84 -13.01 4.98 1.11
CA TYR A 84 -12.43 3.63 1.24
C TYR A 84 -10.94 3.74 0.89
N MET A 85 -10.11 3.86 1.93
CA MET A 85 -8.65 3.75 1.79
C MET A 85 -8.31 2.29 1.46
N CYS A 86 -7.97 2.01 0.21
CA CYS A 86 -7.47 0.71 -0.20
C CYS A 86 -6.01 0.56 0.23
N TYR A 87 -5.79 0.07 1.44
CA TYR A 87 -4.47 -0.41 1.89
C TYR A 87 -4.33 -1.88 1.53
N SER A 88 -4.03 -2.18 0.27
CA SER A 88 -3.57 -3.52 -0.09
C SER A 88 -2.81 -3.52 -1.40
N ASP A 89 -1.53 -3.86 -1.34
CA ASP A 89 -0.68 -4.24 -2.48
C ASP A 89 -1.11 -5.56 -3.16
N CYS A 90 -2.35 -6.02 -2.96
CA CYS A 90 -2.86 -7.29 -3.50
C CYS A 90 -3.72 -7.14 -4.78
N CYS A 91 -3.87 -5.94 -5.34
CA CYS A 91 -4.68 -5.75 -6.55
C CYS A 91 -3.94 -6.05 -7.87
N TYR A 92 -2.76 -6.66 -7.82
CA TYR A 92 -2.14 -7.24 -9.01
C TYR A 92 -2.28 -8.76 -9.00
N ASN A 93 -3.03 -9.23 -10.00
CA ASN A 93 -3.27 -10.61 -10.44
C ASN A 93 -4.45 -11.36 -9.80
N ARG A 94 -5.64 -11.12 -10.37
CA ARG A 94 -6.62 -12.20 -10.60
C ARG A 94 -7.30 -12.01 -11.97
N TYR A 95 -6.57 -12.34 -13.03
CA TYR A 95 -7.22 -12.90 -14.20
C TYR A 95 -7.51 -14.37 -13.87
N GLU A 96 -8.72 -14.67 -13.42
CA GLU A 96 -9.29 -16.02 -13.49
C GLU A 96 -10.80 -15.94 -13.21
N ASP A 97 -11.52 -15.91 -14.33
CA ASP A 97 -12.72 -16.68 -14.66
C ASP A 97 -13.70 -17.07 -13.52
N SER A 98 -14.88 -16.46 -13.54
CA SER A 98 -16.09 -17.11 -13.04
C SER A 98 -17.33 -16.56 -13.76
N GLU A 99 -17.96 -17.48 -14.47
CA GLU A 99 -19.12 -17.45 -15.36
C GLU A 99 -20.37 -16.68 -14.89
N ASP A 100 -21.03 -16.09 -15.89
CA ASP A 100 -22.48 -16.09 -16.15
C ASP A 100 -23.46 -15.48 -15.12
N SER A 101 -23.97 -14.31 -15.49
CA SER A 101 -25.40 -13.96 -15.36
C SER A 101 -25.71 -12.86 -16.37
N GLY A 102 -26.19 -13.27 -17.53
CA GLY A 102 -26.64 -12.35 -18.57
C GLY A 102 -27.83 -11.49 -18.12
N ASP A 103 -27.73 -10.18 -18.36
CA ASP A 103 -28.87 -9.39 -18.80
C ASP A 103 -28.40 -8.51 -19.97
N GLY A 104 -28.84 -8.89 -21.16
CA GLY A 104 -28.60 -8.17 -22.39
C GLY A 104 -29.63 -7.06 -22.54
N SER A 105 -29.17 -5.82 -22.46
CA SER A 105 -29.79 -4.73 -23.20
C SER A 105 -28.72 -4.05 -24.05
N ASP A 106 -28.74 -4.39 -25.33
CA ASP A 106 -28.10 -3.62 -26.39
C ASP A 106 -28.57 -2.16 -26.34
N PHE A 107 -27.81 -1.28 -27.00
CA PHE A 107 -28.29 -0.16 -27.83
C PHE A 107 -27.52 1.15 -27.57
N TYR A 108 -26.34 1.26 -28.20
CA TYR A 108 -25.64 2.49 -28.59
C TYR A 108 -25.98 3.77 -27.81
N GLY A 109 -25.34 3.97 -26.66
CA GLY A 109 -25.14 5.32 -26.12
C GLY A 109 -24.22 6.08 -27.07
N GLU A 110 -24.64 7.27 -27.47
CA GLU A 110 -23.97 8.19 -28.41
C GLU A 110 -22.44 8.22 -28.28
N PRO A 111 -21.70 8.45 -29.39
CA PRO A 111 -20.25 8.57 -29.34
C PRO A 111 -19.85 9.54 -28.24
N SER A 112 -19.12 9.02 -27.25
CA SER A 112 -18.64 9.85 -26.18
C SER A 112 -17.80 10.98 -26.79
N ARG A 113 -17.90 12.17 -26.19
CA ARG A 113 -17.19 13.40 -26.58
C ARG A 113 -15.66 13.24 -26.67
N TYR A 114 -15.13 12.08 -26.32
CA TYR A 114 -13.72 11.71 -26.34
C TYR A 114 -13.24 11.22 -27.72
N GLU A 115 -14.13 10.85 -28.64
CA GLU A 115 -13.71 10.51 -30.01
C GLU A 115 -13.31 11.74 -30.84
N SER A 116 -13.81 12.92 -30.48
CA SER A 116 -13.56 14.18 -31.20
C SER A 116 -12.12 14.69 -31.08
N ASP A 117 -11.35 14.17 -30.13
CA ASP A 117 -10.03 14.68 -29.75
C ASP A 117 -8.89 13.69 -30.04
N LEU A 118 -9.14 12.55 -30.69
CA LEU A 118 -8.09 11.57 -31.02
C LEU A 118 -6.97 12.17 -31.87
N ASP A 119 -7.31 13.05 -32.82
CA ASP A 119 -6.37 13.78 -33.68
C ASP A 119 -5.41 14.69 -32.88
N LYS A 120 -5.81 15.08 -31.67
CA LYS A 120 -4.98 15.90 -30.77
C LYS A 120 -3.89 15.07 -30.10
N TYR A 121 -4.19 13.81 -29.75
CA TYR A 121 -3.24 12.89 -29.14
C TYR A 121 -2.26 12.31 -30.16
N GLU A 122 -2.68 12.17 -31.42
CA GLU A 122 -1.78 11.76 -32.51
C GLU A 122 -0.57 12.70 -32.63
N LYS A 123 -0.76 14.01 -32.43
CA LYS A 123 0.30 15.01 -32.51
C LYS A 123 1.23 15.05 -31.28
N MET A 124 0.81 14.47 -30.15
CA MET A 124 1.59 14.44 -28.91
C MET A 124 2.37 13.13 -28.71
N LEU A 125 2.03 12.08 -29.46
CA LEU A 125 2.76 10.83 -29.43
C LEU A 125 4.09 10.94 -30.19
N PRO A 126 5.22 10.50 -29.60
CA PRO A 126 6.49 10.32 -30.31
C PRO A 126 6.29 9.45 -31.55
N LEU A 127 6.99 9.78 -32.64
CA LEU A 127 6.87 9.10 -33.95
C LEU A 127 6.98 7.56 -33.86
N SER A 128 7.73 7.04 -32.87
CA SER A 128 7.91 5.61 -32.63
C SER A 128 6.65 4.86 -32.17
N MET A 129 5.62 5.55 -31.68
CA MET A 129 4.40 4.92 -31.16
C MET A 129 3.20 5.01 -32.12
N ARG A 130 3.35 5.68 -33.28
CA ARG A 130 2.26 5.88 -34.24
C ARG A 130 2.03 4.70 -35.19
N THR A 131 2.86 3.67 -35.15
CA THR A 131 2.78 2.51 -36.05
C THR A 131 1.64 1.54 -35.71
N PHE A 132 0.95 1.72 -34.59
CA PHE A 132 -0.08 0.79 -34.09
C PHE A 132 -1.52 1.29 -34.24
N LEU A 133 -1.74 2.45 -34.86
CA LEU A 133 -3.07 3.05 -35.04
C LEU A 133 -3.44 3.19 -36.53
N ARG A 134 -3.38 2.10 -37.30
CA ARG A 134 -3.86 2.07 -38.67
C ARG A 134 -4.84 0.93 -38.90
#